data_AF-A0A382DXB5-F1
#
_entry.id   AF-A0A382DXB5-F1
#
_cell.length_a   1.000
_cell.length_b   1.000
_cell.length_c   1.000
_cell.angle_alpha   90.00
_cell.angle_beta   90.00
_cell.angle_gamma   90.00
#
_symmetry.space_group_name_H-M   'P 1'
#
loop_
_entity.id
_entity.type
_entity.pdbx_description
1 polymer ?
#
loop_
_entity_poly.entity_id
_entity_poly.type
_entity_poly.pdbx_seq_one_letter_code
_entity_poly.pdbx_strand_id
1 'polypeptide(L)' 'MALKMTVAFSGNPRVQPLVDGRVKPENIDLEVITVEEGMLFFPNLQCDEFDASEMPISET' A
#
# COMPACT_ATOMS: atom_id res chain seq x y z
N MET A 1 16.28 9.68 -11.41
CA MET A 1 16.38 9.09 -10.06
C MET A 1 14.99 8.61 -9.71
N ALA A 2 14.81 7.34 -9.34
CA ALA A 2 13.48 6.83 -9.02
C ALA A 2 13.02 7.42 -7.67
N LEU A 3 11.75 7.81 -7.58
CA LEU A 3 11.15 8.31 -6.33
C LEU A 3 10.95 7.14 -5.38
N LYS A 4 11.45 7.22 -4.15
CA LYS A 4 11.19 6.22 -3.13
C LYS A 4 9.82 6.47 -2.50
N MET A 5 9.00 5.43 -2.42
CA MET A 5 7.67 5.50 -1.80
C MET A 5 7.33 4.22 -1.08
N THR A 6 6.62 4.35 0.04
CA THR A 6 6.01 3.26 0.80
C THR A 6 4.49 3.29 0.62
N VAL A 7 3.89 2.14 0.32
CA VAL A 7 2.43 2.01 0.25
C VAL A 7 1.96 0.80 1.03
N ALA A 8 0.98 1.02 1.90
CA ALA A 8 0.39 -0.03 2.70
C ALA A 8 -0.96 -0.50 2.13
N PHE A 9 -1.15 -1.82 2.05
CA PHE A 9 -2.40 -2.46 1.67
C PHE A 9 -2.84 -3.45 2.74
N SER A 10 -4.15 -3.68 2.80
CA SER A 10 -4.71 -4.87 3.46
C SER A 10 -4.38 -6.09 2.60
N GLY A 11 -4.73 -7.31 3.03
CA GLY A 11 -4.56 -8.54 2.24
C GLY A 11 -5.40 -8.60 0.95
N ASN A 12 -5.61 -7.48 0.27
CA ASN A 12 -6.43 -7.31 -0.92
C ASN A 12 -5.80 -8.05 -2.12
N PRO A 13 -6.46 -9.10 -2.65
CA PRO A 13 -5.93 -9.89 -3.75
C PRO A 13 -5.76 -9.08 -5.05
N ARG A 14 -6.46 -7.93 -5.17
CA ARG A 14 -6.36 -7.05 -6.34
C ARG A 14 -4.99 -6.39 -6.47
N VAL A 15 -4.26 -6.23 -5.37
CA VAL A 15 -2.91 -5.63 -5.36
C VAL A 15 -1.79 -6.66 -5.33
N GLN A 16 -2.11 -7.95 -5.28
CA GLN A 16 -1.12 -9.03 -5.29
C GLN A 16 -0.10 -8.93 -6.44
N PRO A 17 -0.45 -8.50 -7.67
CA PRO A 17 0.55 -8.32 -8.73
C PRO A 17 1.64 -7.28 -8.41
N LEU A 18 1.33 -6.25 -7.60
CA LEU A 18 2.32 -5.29 -7.11
C LEU A 18 3.22 -5.93 -6.03
N VAL A 19 2.61 -6.66 -5.08
CA VAL A 19 3.32 -7.38 -4.02
C VAL A 19 4.32 -8.39 -4.59
N ASP A 20 3.90 -9.17 -5.60
CA ASP A 20 4.74 -10.17 -6.24
C ASP A 20 5.77 -9.57 -7.24
N GLY A 21 5.74 -8.24 -7.45
CA GLY A 21 6.58 -7.56 -8.43
C GLY A 21 6.29 -7.90 -9.90
N ARG A 22 5.12 -8.49 -10.20
CA ARG A 22 4.63 -8.75 -11.56
C ARG A 22 4.23 -7.46 -12.28
N VAL A 23 3.76 -6.48 -11.51
CA VAL A 23 3.55 -5.10 -11.94
C VAL A 23 4.55 -4.24 -11.19
N LYS A 24 5.27 -3.37 -11.92
CA LYS A 24 6.24 -2.44 -11.33
C LYS A 24 5.98 -1.04 -11.87
N PRO A 25 5.93 0.00 -11.02
CA PRO A 25 5.78 1.36 -11.48
C PRO A 25 7.04 1.85 -12.20
N GLU A 26 6.86 2.74 -13.17
CA GLU A 26 7.97 3.40 -13.86
C GLU A 26 8.49 4.57 -13.01
N ASN A 27 9.81 4.67 -12.85
CA ASN A 27 10.48 5.74 -12.07
C ASN A 27 10.07 5.85 -10.60
N ILE A 28 9.47 4.82 -10.00
CA ILE A 28 9.20 4.73 -8.57
C ILE A 28 9.88 3.46 -8.02
N ASP A 29 10.64 3.63 -6.95
CA ASP A 29 11.13 2.55 -6.10
C ASP A 29 10.09 2.34 -5.00
N LEU A 30 9.14 1.45 -5.29
CA LEU A 30 7.94 1.25 -4.49
C LEU A 30 8.14 0.10 -3.49
N GLU A 31 8.09 0.41 -2.21
CA GLU A 31 8.00 -0.57 -1.13
C GLU A 31 6.52 -0.82 -0.79
N VAL A 32 6.11 -2.09 -0.87
CA VAL A 32 4.74 -2.51 -0.57
C VAL A 32 4.71 -3.20 0.77
N ILE A 33 3.91 -2.67 1.70
CA ILE A 33 3.73 -3.22 3.05
C ILE A 33 2.33 -3.83 3.15
N THR A 34 2.26 -5.10 3.57
CA THR A 34 0.98 -5.74 3.87
C THR A 34 0.73 -5.69 5.36
N VAL A 35 -0.41 -5.13 5.75
CA VAL A 35 -0.84 -5.07 7.15
C VAL A 35 -2.16 -5.82 7.33
N GLU A 36 -2.47 -6.16 8.59
CA GLU A 36 -3.74 -6.79 8.94
C GLU A 36 -4.94 -5.86 8.63
N GLU A 37 -6.09 -6.46 8.30
CA GLU A 37 -7.31 -5.70 8.04
C GLU A 37 -7.69 -4.81 9.23
N GLY A 38 -8.16 -3.59 8.95
CA GLY A 38 -8.51 -2.60 9.97
C GLY A 38 -7.31 -1.86 10.59
N MET A 39 -6.07 -2.30 10.33
CA MET A 39 -4.86 -1.66 10.88
C MET A 39 -4.26 -0.57 9.98
N LEU A 40 -4.83 -0.30 8.79
CA LEU A 40 -4.33 0.74 7.89
C LEU A 40 -4.71 2.16 8.34
N PHE A 41 -5.95 2.34 8.79
CA PHE A 41 -6.53 3.68 8.91
C PHE A 41 -5.94 4.49 10.08
N PHE A 42 -5.88 3.90 11.27
CA PHE A 42 -5.47 4.61 12.47
C PHE A 42 -3.98 4.97 12.49
N PRO A 43 -3.04 4.06 12.16
CA PRO A 43 -1.62 4.41 12.11
C PRO A 43 -1.32 5.46 11.05
N ASN A 44 -1.95 5.37 9.87
CA ASN A 44 -1.70 6.37 8.83
C ASN A 44 -2.28 7.74 9.20
N LEU A 45 -3.44 7.81 9.86
CA LEU A 45 -4.02 9.08 10.34
C LEU A 45 -3.19 9.73 11.45
N GLN A 46 -2.61 8.94 12.36
CA GLN A 46 -1.94 9.47 13.55
C GLN A 46 -0.45 9.69 13.35
N CYS A 47 0.22 8.84 12.57
CA CYS A 47 1.67 8.73 12.56
C CYS A 47 2.30 9.04 11.19
N ASP A 48 1.50 9.24 10.13
CA ASP A 48 1.97 9.35 8.74
C ASP A 48 3.00 8.24 8.42
N GLU A 49 2.68 7.01 8.83
CA GLU A 49 3.62 5.88 8.80
C GLU A 49 3.99 5.47 7.37
N PHE A 50 3.12 5.73 6.40
CA PHE A 50 3.30 5.38 4.99
C PHE A 50 3.07 6.59 4.09
N ASP A 51 3.75 6.65 2.94
CA ASP A 51 3.54 7.72 1.95
C ASP A 51 2.14 7.63 1.31
N ALA A 52 1.57 6.42 1.22
CA ALA A 52 0.16 6.22 0.94
C ALA A 52 -0.38 4.94 1.60
N SER A 53 -1.69 4.88 1.79
CA SER A 53 -2.39 3.69 2.29
C SER A 53 -3.65 3.42 1.49
N GLU A 54 -4.03 2.16 1.38
CA GLU A 54 -5.38 1.79 0.92
C GLU A 54 -6.44 2.36 1.86
N MET A 55 -7.52 2.90 1.29
CA MET A 55 -8.75 3.18 2.02
C MET A 55 -9.75 2.03 1.77
N PRO A 56 -10.41 1.53 2.82
CA PRO A 56 -11.40 0.47 2.65
C PRO A 56 -12.53 0.96 1.75
N ILE A 57 -12.81 0.18 0.71
CA ILE A 57 -13.98 0.34 -0.14
C ILE A 57 -15.04 -0.63 0.36
N SER A 58 -16.23 -0.12 0.67
CA SER A 58 -17.39 -0.98 0.92
C SER A 58 -17.69 -1.78 -0.34
N GLU A 59 -17.82 -3.10 -0.23
CA GLU A 59 -18.43 -3.87 -1.31
C GLU A 59 -19.94 -3.53 -1.35
N THR A 60 -20.43 -3.23 -2.55
CA THR A 60 -21.83 -2.84 -2.81
C THR A 60 -22.80 -3.99 -2.60
#